data_AF-A0A2N7RY81-F1
#
_entry.id   AF-A0A2N7RY81-F1
#
_cell.length_a   1.000
_cell.length_b   1.000
_cell.length_c   1.000
_cell.angle_alpha   90.00
_cell.angle_beta   90.00
_cell.angle_gamma   90.00
#
_symmetry.space_group_name_H-M   'P 1'
#
loop_
_entity.id
_entity.type
_entity.pdbx_description
1 polymer ?
#
loop_
_entity_poly.entity_id
_entity_poly.type
_entity_poly.pdbx_seq_one_letter_code
_entity_poly.pdbx_strand_id
1 'polypeptide(L)'
;MARFDTWESYFYPPPDNSTMRNVADIRDPNALHSFEYSATALRQRQLNADPSLVTHTYDAEHLRAIHRHLFQDVYEWAGEYRSQNMLKSGTMRGFADVNTGEIDSYLAYAKRLVQQTDWGRLDRDQFGAAAANVFAHVNQAHPFREGNGRSSKVFMEHVAQQSRFTLDYGRVSPQVWNQASEFSRPDIGRYDVVPDSLVPVFRHIAVERTSTTTPGVDPAALARSPLSASYPKAPGRSAPTGQQSPPRGPARPGRGYGTNGPGVGR
;
A
#
# COMPACT_ATOMS: atom_id res chain seq x y z
N MET A 1 19.39 19.83 7.64
CA MET A 1 18.24 19.04 7.16
C MET A 1 18.71 17.62 6.93
N ALA A 2 17.92 16.62 7.34
CA ALA A 2 18.20 15.23 7.02
C ALA A 2 18.25 15.03 5.51
N ARG A 3 19.25 14.29 5.01
CA ARG A 3 19.27 13.84 3.63
C ARG A 3 18.66 12.44 3.58
N PHE A 4 17.68 12.25 2.70
CA PHE A 4 16.99 10.98 2.48
C PHE A 4 17.45 10.36 1.16
N ASP A 5 18.75 10.09 1.02
CA ASP A 5 19.39 9.69 -0.24
C ASP A 5 19.62 8.17 -0.37
N THR A 6 19.59 7.41 0.73
CA THR A 6 19.64 5.92 0.72
C THR A 6 18.43 5.29 1.40
N TRP A 7 18.23 3.97 1.30
CA TRP A 7 17.13 3.31 2.00
C TRP A 7 17.26 3.42 3.52
N GLU A 8 18.48 3.29 4.03
CA GLU A 8 18.83 3.34 5.44
C GLU A 8 18.59 4.73 6.01
N SER A 9 18.77 5.78 5.20
CA SER A 9 18.58 7.16 5.64
C SER A 9 17.15 7.50 6.09
N TYR A 10 16.15 6.71 5.65
CA TYR A 10 14.76 6.82 6.11
C TYR A 10 14.54 6.21 7.50
N PHE A 11 15.49 5.44 8.03
CA PHE A 11 15.41 4.79 9.33
C PHE A 11 16.38 5.44 10.33
N TYR A 12 16.10 5.26 11.61
CA TYR A 12 17.08 5.62 12.63
C TYR A 12 18.32 4.72 12.53
N PRO A 13 19.50 5.19 12.97
CA PRO A 13 20.64 4.31 13.11
C PRO A 13 20.37 3.24 14.20
N PRO A 14 21.13 2.13 14.21
CA PRO A 14 21.08 1.17 15.32
C PRO A 14 21.23 1.87 16.68
N PRO A 15 20.47 1.44 17.70
CA PRO A 15 19.66 0.22 17.75
C PRO A 15 18.23 0.35 17.18
N ASP A 16 17.81 1.53 16.74
CA ASP A 16 16.41 1.82 16.37
C ASP A 16 16.14 1.66 14.86
N ASN A 17 17.00 0.96 14.13
CA ASN A 17 16.97 0.85 12.66
C ASN A 17 15.79 0.05 12.09
N SER A 18 14.85 -0.36 12.94
CA SER A 18 13.54 -0.89 12.54
C SER A 18 12.44 0.19 12.43
N THR A 19 12.73 1.42 12.85
CA THR A 19 11.77 2.53 12.91
C THR A 19 12.16 3.63 11.95
N MET A 20 11.20 4.09 11.14
CA MET A 20 11.43 5.21 10.22
C MET A 20 11.57 6.52 10.99
N ARG A 21 12.49 7.37 10.52
CA ARG A 21 12.67 8.72 11.04
C ARG A 21 11.38 9.50 10.88
N ASN A 22 10.94 10.13 11.97
CA ASN A 22 9.68 10.84 12.04
C ASN A 22 9.83 12.13 12.86
N VAL A 23 8.92 13.07 12.63
CA VAL A 23 8.95 14.42 13.22
C VAL A 23 8.79 14.38 14.74
N ALA A 24 8.10 13.37 15.28
CA ALA A 24 7.86 13.20 16.71
C ALA A 24 9.00 12.47 17.45
N ASP A 25 10.09 12.13 16.74
CA ASP A 25 11.23 11.38 17.23
C ASP A 25 10.93 10.02 17.89
N ILE A 26 9.83 9.38 17.49
CA ILE A 26 9.39 8.09 18.05
C ILE A 26 10.32 6.97 17.57
N ARG A 27 10.88 6.20 18.51
CA ARG A 27 11.84 5.12 18.22
C ARG A 27 11.26 3.72 18.24
N ASP A 28 10.13 3.51 18.91
CA ASP A 28 9.42 2.23 18.89
C ASP A 28 8.54 2.11 17.62
N PRO A 29 8.65 1.02 16.85
CA PRO A 29 7.94 0.90 15.59
C PRO A 29 6.41 0.76 15.76
N ASN A 30 5.93 0.18 16.86
CA ASN A 30 4.49 0.05 17.11
C ASN A 30 3.87 1.38 17.55
N ALA A 31 4.61 2.15 18.35
CA ALA A 31 4.25 3.51 18.74
C ALA A 31 4.21 4.42 17.51
N LEU A 32 5.22 4.34 16.63
CA LEU A 32 5.22 5.12 15.39
C LEU A 32 4.03 4.74 14.50
N HIS A 33 3.74 3.46 14.35
CA HIS A 33 2.59 2.99 13.59
C HIS A 33 1.26 3.58 14.11
N SER A 34 1.06 3.56 15.43
CA SER A 34 -0.16 4.09 16.06
C SER A 34 -0.27 5.61 15.93
N PHE A 35 0.87 6.31 16.05
CA PHE A 35 0.96 7.75 15.86
C PHE A 35 0.67 8.14 14.41
N GLU A 36 1.32 7.49 13.43
CA GLU A 36 1.09 7.72 12.00
C GLU A 36 -0.36 7.50 11.63
N TYR A 37 -0.97 6.40 12.10
CA TYR A 37 -2.38 6.11 11.85
C TYR A 37 -3.26 7.28 12.30
N SER A 38 -3.06 7.74 13.53
CA SER A 38 -3.88 8.78 14.15
C SER A 38 -3.69 10.15 13.48
N ALA A 39 -2.43 10.52 13.21
CA ALA A 39 -2.09 11.78 12.56
C ALA A 39 -2.64 11.85 11.12
N THR A 40 -2.41 10.79 10.33
CA THR A 40 -2.89 10.72 8.95
C THR A 40 -4.43 10.67 8.88
N ALA A 41 -5.10 10.03 9.85
CA ALA A 41 -6.56 10.04 9.97
C ALA A 41 -7.14 11.44 10.21
N LEU A 42 -6.47 12.25 11.03
CA LEU A 42 -6.89 13.63 11.26
C LEU A 42 -6.80 14.44 9.96
N ARG A 43 -5.68 14.34 9.24
CA ARG A 43 -5.46 15.05 7.97
C ARG A 43 -6.40 14.60 6.87
N GLN A 44 -6.68 13.30 6.78
CA GLN A 44 -7.68 12.77 5.87
C GLN A 44 -9.07 13.36 6.15
N ARG A 45 -9.49 13.43 7.42
CA ARG A 45 -10.78 14.03 7.78
C ARG A 45 -10.87 15.51 7.40
N GLN A 46 -9.78 16.26 7.60
CA GLN A 46 -9.70 17.66 7.15
C GLN A 46 -9.89 17.76 5.63
N LEU A 47 -9.19 16.94 4.87
CA LEU A 47 -9.27 16.95 3.41
C LEU A 47 -10.63 16.47 2.87
N ASN A 48 -11.28 15.53 3.57
CA ASN A 48 -12.64 15.11 3.23
C ASN A 48 -13.67 16.22 3.50
N ALA A 49 -13.47 17.00 4.56
CA ALA A 49 -14.34 18.12 4.91
C ALA A 49 -14.12 19.32 3.98
N ASP A 50 -12.88 19.56 3.56
CA ASP A 50 -12.50 20.60 2.61
C ASP A 50 -11.49 20.06 1.58
N PRO A 51 -11.98 19.53 0.44
CA PRO A 51 -11.11 19.06 -0.64
C PRO A 51 -10.27 20.16 -1.30
N SER A 52 -10.60 21.45 -1.08
CA SER A 52 -9.89 22.58 -1.67
C SER A 52 -8.57 22.90 -0.95
N LEU A 53 -8.30 22.27 0.20
CA LEU A 53 -7.00 22.31 0.88
C LEU A 53 -5.85 21.81 -0.02
N VAL A 54 -6.16 21.06 -1.07
CA VAL A 54 -5.22 20.65 -2.10
C VAL A 54 -5.79 21.00 -3.47
N THR A 55 -4.99 21.66 -4.32
CA THR A 55 -5.40 21.99 -5.69
C THR A 55 -5.48 20.74 -6.57
N HIS A 56 -6.58 20.55 -7.30
CA HIS A 56 -6.82 19.37 -8.14
C HIS A 56 -6.23 19.52 -9.55
N THR A 57 -4.91 19.49 -9.68
CA THR A 57 -4.22 19.54 -10.99
C THR A 57 -4.12 18.19 -11.69
N TYR A 58 -4.45 17.10 -10.98
CA TYR A 58 -4.43 15.70 -11.44
C TYR A 58 -3.08 15.22 -12.00
N ASP A 59 -1.99 15.84 -11.57
CA ASP A 59 -0.63 15.51 -11.96
C ASP A 59 0.24 15.14 -10.75
N ALA A 60 1.55 15.09 -10.98
CA ALA A 60 2.53 14.81 -9.94
C ALA A 60 2.42 15.76 -8.74
N GLU A 61 2.27 17.06 -8.98
CA GLU A 61 2.15 18.05 -7.90
C GLU A 61 0.88 17.85 -7.08
N HIS A 62 -0.23 17.47 -7.72
CA HIS A 62 -1.45 17.09 -6.99
C HIS A 62 -1.17 15.93 -6.04
N LEU A 63 -0.58 14.84 -6.54
CA LEU A 63 -0.32 13.65 -5.71
C LEU A 63 0.69 13.93 -4.60
N ARG A 64 1.73 14.74 -4.86
CA ARG A 64 2.70 15.21 -3.86
C ARG A 64 2.03 16.09 -2.79
N ALA A 65 1.13 16.99 -3.19
CA ALA A 65 0.40 17.85 -2.26
C ALA A 65 -0.54 17.04 -1.35
N ILE A 66 -1.23 16.03 -1.89
CA ILE A 66 -2.01 15.07 -1.09
C ILE A 66 -1.09 14.38 -0.08
N HIS A 67 0.02 13.81 -0.53
CA HIS A 67 0.94 13.11 0.36
C HIS A 67 1.50 14.04 1.44
N ARG A 68 1.90 15.26 1.08
CA ARG A 68 2.35 16.27 2.04
C ARG A 68 1.28 16.53 3.08
N HIS A 69 0.06 16.84 2.66
CA HIS A 69 -1.05 17.14 3.57
C HIS A 69 -1.32 15.99 4.55
N LEU A 70 -1.30 14.74 4.07
CA LEU A 70 -1.56 13.55 4.89
C LEU A 70 -0.43 13.25 5.89
N PHE A 71 0.83 13.43 5.49
CA PHE A 71 1.99 12.91 6.24
C PHE A 71 2.89 13.98 6.86
N GLN A 72 2.60 15.27 6.68
CA GLN A 72 3.43 16.39 7.17
C GLN A 72 3.71 16.37 8.68
N ASP A 73 2.80 15.80 9.49
CA ASP A 73 3.01 15.70 10.95
C ASP A 73 3.82 14.46 11.35
N VAL A 74 4.09 13.55 10.40
CA VAL A 74 4.76 12.27 10.67
C VAL A 74 6.16 12.27 10.06
N TYR A 75 6.30 12.65 8.79
CA TYR A 75 7.54 12.46 8.04
C TYR A 75 8.10 13.78 7.50
N GLU A 76 9.39 14.01 7.72
CA GLU A 76 10.10 15.18 7.16
C GLU A 76 10.11 15.19 5.63
N TRP A 77 10.01 14.01 5.00
CA TRP A 77 9.98 13.82 3.54
C TRP A 77 8.56 13.83 2.96
N ALA A 78 7.55 14.28 3.72
CA ALA A 78 6.17 14.31 3.24
C ALA A 78 6.00 15.18 1.98
N GLY A 79 5.59 14.54 0.88
CA GLY A 79 5.39 15.16 -0.43
C GLY A 79 6.61 15.04 -1.34
N GLU A 80 7.71 14.44 -0.87
CA GLU A 80 8.90 14.20 -1.67
C GLU A 80 8.92 12.78 -2.23
N TYR A 81 9.38 12.66 -3.47
CA TYR A 81 9.59 11.34 -4.07
C TYR A 81 10.63 10.55 -3.30
N ARG A 82 10.52 9.22 -3.36
CA ARG A 82 11.56 8.31 -2.92
C ARG A 82 12.81 8.49 -3.77
N SER A 83 13.96 8.35 -3.12
CA SER A 83 15.28 8.43 -3.74
C SER A 83 15.80 7.09 -4.26
N GLN A 84 15.12 5.98 -3.93
CA GLN A 84 15.59 4.63 -4.21
C GLN A 84 14.52 3.79 -4.91
N ASN A 85 14.96 2.84 -5.73
CA ASN A 85 14.08 1.93 -6.47
C ASN A 85 13.41 0.91 -5.55
N MET A 86 12.09 0.77 -5.70
CA MET A 86 11.27 -0.18 -4.95
C MET A 86 10.91 -1.39 -5.80
N LEU A 87 11.16 -2.56 -5.24
CA LEU A 87 10.63 -3.84 -5.72
C LEU A 87 9.44 -4.20 -4.84
N LYS A 88 8.38 -4.73 -5.45
CA LYS A 88 7.34 -5.42 -4.68
C LYS A 88 7.77 -6.88 -4.51
N SER A 89 7.59 -7.43 -3.31
CA SER A 89 8.02 -8.80 -3.02
C SER A 89 7.38 -9.79 -4.02
N GLY A 90 8.23 -10.59 -4.69
CA GLY A 90 7.79 -11.59 -5.66
C GLY A 90 7.60 -11.10 -7.11
N THR A 91 7.83 -9.81 -7.40
CA THR A 91 7.71 -9.27 -8.77
C THR A 91 9.05 -9.20 -9.48
N MET A 92 9.13 -9.66 -10.74
CA MET A 92 10.34 -9.51 -11.56
C MET A 92 10.57 -8.06 -12.04
N ARG A 93 9.51 -7.24 -12.12
CA ARG A 93 9.61 -5.79 -12.41
C ARG A 93 9.27 -4.97 -11.17
N GLY A 94 10.16 -4.04 -10.82
CA GLY A 94 9.93 -3.03 -9.78
C GLY A 94 8.83 -2.03 -10.12
N PHE A 95 8.56 -1.12 -9.19
CA PHE A 95 7.82 0.10 -9.51
C PHE A 95 8.62 0.98 -10.48
N ALA A 96 8.06 2.11 -10.89
CA ALA A 96 8.74 3.06 -11.78
C ALA A 96 10.18 3.38 -11.32
N ASP A 97 11.12 3.44 -12.25
CA ASP A 97 12.51 3.77 -11.94
C ASP A 97 12.67 5.27 -11.63
N VAL A 98 13.29 5.57 -10.47
CA VAL A 98 13.53 6.96 -10.02
C VAL A 98 14.58 7.69 -10.87
N ASN A 99 15.45 6.96 -11.56
CA ASN A 99 16.60 7.53 -12.27
C ASN A 99 16.31 7.84 -13.74
N THR A 100 15.15 7.44 -14.26
CA THR A 100 14.83 7.49 -15.70
C THR A 100 13.65 8.41 -16.02
N GLY A 101 13.01 9.01 -15.01
CA GLY A 101 11.80 9.82 -15.18
C GLY A 101 10.52 9.00 -15.39
N GLU A 102 10.53 7.70 -15.12
CA GLU A 102 9.34 6.85 -15.25
C GLU A 102 8.22 7.29 -14.30
N ILE A 103 8.54 7.73 -13.08
CA ILE A 103 7.53 8.21 -12.11
C ILE A 103 6.69 9.33 -12.74
N ASP A 104 7.35 10.36 -13.25
CA ASP A 104 6.67 11.51 -13.87
C ASP A 104 5.95 11.12 -15.16
N SER A 105 6.52 10.19 -15.93
CA SER A 105 5.88 9.67 -17.13
C SER A 105 4.54 9.01 -16.82
N TYR A 106 4.49 8.07 -15.85
CA TYR A 106 3.24 7.43 -15.44
C TYR A 106 2.21 8.44 -14.91
N LEU A 107 2.63 9.42 -14.10
CA LEU A 107 1.74 10.44 -13.55
C LEU A 107 1.23 11.41 -14.63
N ALA A 108 2.06 11.74 -15.63
CA ALA A 108 1.64 12.52 -16.80
C ALA A 108 0.62 11.76 -17.66
N TYR A 109 0.78 10.45 -17.84
CA TYR A 109 -0.23 9.62 -18.49
C TYR A 109 -1.54 9.58 -17.69
N ALA A 110 -1.47 9.39 -16.37
CA ALA A 110 -2.65 9.45 -15.50
C ALA A 110 -3.39 10.80 -15.64
N LYS A 111 -2.66 11.92 -15.65
CA LYS A 111 -3.22 13.27 -15.89
C LYS A 111 -3.97 13.33 -17.23
N ARG A 112 -3.35 12.86 -18.31
CA ARG A 112 -3.96 12.85 -19.65
C ARG A 112 -5.27 12.05 -19.66
N LEU A 113 -5.27 10.87 -19.06
CA LEU A 113 -6.48 10.04 -18.93
C LEU A 113 -7.59 10.79 -18.18
N VAL A 114 -7.26 11.46 -17.07
CA VAL A 114 -8.24 12.26 -16.33
C VAL A 114 -8.79 13.39 -17.18
N GLN A 115 -7.95 14.12 -17.91
CA GLN A 115 -8.36 15.27 -18.72
C GLN A 115 -9.15 14.91 -19.98
N GLN A 116 -8.91 13.74 -20.55
CA GLN A 116 -9.55 13.28 -21.80
C GLN A 116 -10.86 12.52 -21.56
N THR A 117 -11.20 12.24 -20.30
CA THR A 117 -12.38 11.48 -19.93
C THR A 117 -13.53 12.41 -19.55
N ASP A 118 -14.69 12.23 -20.16
CA ASP A 118 -15.93 12.92 -19.74
C ASP A 118 -16.59 12.17 -18.56
N TRP A 119 -16.02 12.36 -17.37
CA TRP A 119 -16.42 11.67 -16.14
C TRP A 119 -17.90 11.84 -15.77
N GLY A 120 -18.51 12.98 -16.14
CA GLY A 120 -19.91 13.28 -15.84
C GLY A 120 -20.90 12.41 -16.61
N ARG A 121 -20.49 11.88 -17.78
CA ARG A 121 -21.35 11.08 -18.67
C ARG A 121 -21.22 9.58 -18.48
N LEU A 122 -20.21 9.11 -17.75
CA LEU A 122 -19.93 7.69 -17.62
C LEU A 122 -21.06 6.97 -16.86
N ASP A 123 -21.45 5.80 -17.34
CA ASP A 123 -22.13 4.83 -16.49
C ASP A 123 -21.15 4.16 -15.51
N ARG A 124 -21.66 3.27 -14.66
CA ARG A 124 -20.86 2.61 -13.62
C ARG A 124 -19.76 1.72 -14.20
N ASP A 125 -20.03 1.05 -15.31
CA ASP A 125 -19.10 0.11 -15.93
C ASP A 125 -17.97 0.90 -16.61
N GLN A 126 -18.33 1.96 -17.34
CA GLN A 126 -17.41 2.91 -17.95
C GLN A 126 -16.56 3.63 -16.89
N PHE A 127 -17.17 4.07 -15.78
CA PHE A 127 -16.44 4.67 -14.66
C PHE A 127 -15.45 3.68 -14.05
N GLY A 128 -15.86 2.44 -13.82
CA GLY A 128 -14.99 1.39 -13.29
C GLY A 128 -13.75 1.18 -14.16
N ALA A 129 -13.93 1.12 -15.48
CA ALA A 129 -12.84 0.97 -16.44
C ALA A 129 -11.90 2.19 -16.48
N ALA A 130 -12.47 3.41 -16.56
CA ALA A 130 -11.69 4.64 -16.59
C ALA A 130 -10.89 4.86 -15.29
N ALA A 131 -11.53 4.67 -14.14
CA ALA A 131 -10.88 4.80 -12.83
C ALA A 131 -9.77 3.76 -12.61
N ALA A 132 -10.00 2.51 -13.04
CA ALA A 132 -8.98 1.46 -12.99
C ALA A 132 -7.75 1.83 -13.82
N ASN A 133 -7.93 2.39 -15.02
CA ASN A 133 -6.83 2.79 -15.88
C ASN A 133 -6.00 3.92 -15.26
N VAL A 134 -6.65 4.96 -14.73
CA VAL A 134 -5.96 6.05 -14.01
C VAL A 134 -5.19 5.50 -12.81
N PHE A 135 -5.85 4.70 -11.95
CA PHE A 135 -5.21 4.18 -10.75
C PHE A 135 -4.04 3.24 -11.06
N ALA A 136 -4.12 2.41 -12.10
CA ALA A 136 -3.04 1.49 -12.46
C ALA A 136 -1.73 2.26 -12.75
N HIS A 137 -1.81 3.39 -13.45
CA HIS A 137 -0.66 4.28 -13.68
C HIS A 137 -0.12 4.89 -12.38
N VAL A 138 -1.01 5.43 -11.54
CA VAL A 138 -0.62 6.02 -10.25
C VAL A 138 0.02 4.97 -9.32
N ASN A 139 -0.53 3.76 -9.31
CA ASN A 139 -0.02 2.63 -8.53
C ASN A 139 1.35 2.15 -9.02
N GLN A 140 1.58 2.13 -10.33
CA GLN A 140 2.88 1.77 -10.92
C GLN A 140 3.95 2.86 -10.69
N ALA A 141 3.56 4.14 -10.72
CA ALA A 141 4.46 5.26 -10.40
C ALA A 141 5.05 5.10 -8.98
N HIS A 142 4.19 4.78 -8.00
CA HIS A 142 4.57 4.52 -6.61
C HIS A 142 5.64 5.49 -6.06
N PRO A 143 5.36 6.80 -6.12
CA PRO A 143 6.39 7.83 -6.03
C PRO A 143 7.02 7.98 -4.64
N PHE A 144 6.38 7.55 -3.56
CA PHE A 144 6.80 7.88 -2.19
C PHE A 144 7.48 6.71 -1.49
N ARG A 145 8.20 6.99 -0.39
CA ARG A 145 8.79 5.98 0.48
C ARG A 145 7.74 5.09 1.15
N GLU A 146 6.72 5.70 1.71
CA GLU A 146 5.58 5.10 2.40
C GLU A 146 4.38 6.02 2.16
N GLY A 147 3.15 5.53 2.29
CA GLY A 147 1.95 6.35 2.13
C GLY A 147 1.37 6.39 0.72
N ASN A 148 1.95 5.64 -0.23
CA ASN A 148 1.46 5.54 -1.62
C ASN A 148 -0.02 5.15 -1.68
N GLY A 149 -0.40 4.03 -1.04
CA GLY A 149 -1.79 3.55 -1.09
C GLY A 149 -2.82 4.54 -0.52
N ARG A 150 -2.46 5.28 0.53
CA ARG A 150 -3.34 6.32 1.13
C ARG A 150 -3.47 7.52 0.21
N SER A 151 -2.34 8.02 -0.31
CA SER A 151 -2.32 9.18 -1.21
C SER A 151 -3.04 8.89 -2.53
N SER A 152 -2.85 7.71 -3.11
CA SER A 152 -3.51 7.31 -4.36
C SER A 152 -5.02 7.14 -4.21
N LYS A 153 -5.50 6.65 -3.05
CA LYS A 153 -6.95 6.55 -2.78
C LYS A 153 -7.59 7.94 -2.75
N VAL A 154 -6.97 8.90 -2.05
CA VAL A 154 -7.45 10.29 -2.03
C VAL A 154 -7.41 10.92 -3.43
N PHE A 155 -6.33 10.69 -4.18
CA PHE A 155 -6.24 11.16 -5.56
C PHE A 155 -7.42 10.65 -6.39
N MET A 156 -7.78 9.37 -6.25
CA MET A 156 -8.93 8.79 -6.94
C MET A 156 -10.28 9.30 -6.43
N GLU A 157 -10.42 9.69 -5.16
CA GLU A 157 -11.62 10.41 -4.69
C GLU A 157 -11.75 11.76 -5.40
N HIS A 158 -10.66 12.53 -5.53
CA HIS A 158 -10.67 13.79 -6.26
C HIS A 158 -11.00 13.58 -7.75
N VAL A 159 -10.51 12.50 -8.38
CA VAL A 159 -10.93 12.14 -9.74
C VAL A 159 -12.44 11.82 -9.78
N ALA A 160 -12.94 11.03 -8.83
CA ALA A 160 -14.35 10.66 -8.75
C ALA A 160 -15.26 11.88 -8.53
N GLN A 161 -14.78 13.00 -7.97
CA GLN A 161 -15.51 14.27 -7.84
C GLN A 161 -16.05 14.80 -9.17
N GLN A 162 -15.40 14.49 -10.29
CA GLN A 162 -15.86 14.87 -11.64
C GLN A 162 -17.03 14.03 -12.17
N SER A 163 -17.41 12.96 -11.45
CA SER A 163 -18.48 12.04 -11.81
C SER A 163 -19.66 12.11 -10.84
N ARG A 164 -20.73 11.35 -11.12
CA ARG A 164 -21.82 11.11 -10.15
C ARG A 164 -21.48 10.08 -9.05
N PHE A 165 -20.28 9.51 -9.06
CA PHE A 165 -19.87 8.45 -8.13
C PHE A 165 -18.91 8.94 -7.04
N THR A 166 -18.93 8.28 -5.89
CA THR A 166 -17.88 8.29 -4.85
C THR A 166 -17.32 6.88 -4.68
N LEU A 167 -16.15 6.70 -4.06
CA LEU A 167 -15.52 5.39 -3.89
C LEU A 167 -15.66 4.91 -2.43
N ASP A 168 -16.42 3.86 -2.20
CA ASP A 168 -16.51 3.21 -0.89
C ASP A 168 -15.49 2.07 -0.81
N TYR A 169 -14.25 2.40 -0.46
CA TYR A 169 -13.17 1.41 -0.28
C TYR A 169 -13.49 0.35 0.78
N GLY A 170 -14.46 0.59 1.68
CA GLY A 170 -14.91 -0.41 2.65
C GLY A 170 -15.67 -1.59 2.03
N ARG A 171 -16.08 -1.48 0.76
CA ARG A 171 -16.76 -2.56 0.02
C ARG A 171 -15.83 -3.62 -0.54
N VAL A 172 -14.51 -3.43 -0.46
CA VAL A 172 -13.52 -4.40 -0.94
C VAL A 172 -12.58 -4.78 0.20
N SER A 173 -12.22 -6.06 0.28
CA SER A 173 -11.25 -6.51 1.27
C SER A 173 -9.83 -6.03 0.92
N PRO A 174 -8.95 -5.84 1.92
CA PRO A 174 -7.55 -5.51 1.67
C PRO A 174 -6.86 -6.50 0.74
N GLN A 175 -7.20 -7.79 0.85
CA GLN A 175 -6.62 -8.86 0.04
C GLN A 175 -6.98 -8.71 -1.44
N VAL A 176 -8.25 -8.47 -1.74
CA VAL A 176 -8.72 -8.28 -3.13
C VAL A 176 -8.13 -6.99 -3.71
N TRP A 177 -8.11 -5.91 -2.94
CA TRP A 177 -7.49 -4.64 -3.36
C TRP A 177 -6.00 -4.83 -3.70
N ASN A 178 -5.25 -5.48 -2.82
CA ASN A 178 -3.82 -5.68 -3.00
C ASN A 178 -3.49 -6.62 -4.16
N GLN A 179 -4.32 -7.65 -4.37
CA GLN A 179 -4.16 -8.59 -5.49
C GLN A 179 -4.50 -7.92 -6.82
N ALA A 180 -5.60 -7.17 -6.91
CA ALA A 180 -5.94 -6.42 -8.12
C ALA A 180 -4.89 -5.34 -8.42
N SER A 181 -4.41 -4.62 -7.41
CA SER A 181 -3.33 -3.65 -7.58
C SER A 181 -1.99 -4.29 -7.97
N GLU A 182 -1.80 -5.57 -7.66
CA GLU A 182 -0.63 -6.33 -8.11
C GLU A 182 -0.76 -6.69 -9.59
N PHE A 183 -1.88 -7.28 -9.97
CA PHE A 183 -2.15 -7.67 -11.35
C PHE A 183 -2.40 -6.48 -12.28
N SER A 184 -2.50 -5.26 -11.75
CA SER A 184 -2.60 -4.05 -12.57
C SER A 184 -1.28 -3.56 -13.14
N ARG A 185 -0.17 -4.14 -12.67
CA ARG A 185 1.19 -3.70 -13.03
C ARG A 185 1.55 -4.17 -14.44
N PRO A 186 2.56 -3.55 -15.08
CA PRO A 186 3.04 -3.99 -16.38
C PRO A 186 3.63 -5.39 -16.33
N ASP A 187 3.40 -6.14 -17.42
CA ASP A 187 4.03 -7.43 -17.66
C ASP A 187 5.56 -7.30 -17.74
N ILE A 188 6.26 -8.43 -17.58
CA ILE A 188 7.71 -8.48 -17.66
C ILE A 188 8.18 -7.94 -19.02
N GLY A 189 9.08 -6.95 -18.99
CA GLY A 189 9.61 -6.31 -20.20
C GLY A 189 8.64 -5.34 -20.88
N ARG A 190 7.50 -5.04 -20.27
CA ARG A 190 6.52 -4.06 -20.77
C ARG A 190 6.48 -2.82 -19.89
N TYR A 191 6.09 -1.70 -20.51
CA TYR A 191 5.89 -0.42 -19.83
C TYR A 191 4.41 -0.19 -19.48
N ASP A 192 3.49 -0.64 -20.34
CA ASP A 192 2.06 -0.39 -20.21
C ASP A 192 1.45 -1.17 -19.04
N VAL A 193 0.60 -0.50 -18.27
CA VAL A 193 -0.15 -1.10 -17.16
C VAL A 193 -1.31 -1.96 -17.68
N VAL A 194 -1.78 -2.91 -16.86
CA VAL A 194 -2.82 -3.88 -17.22
C VAL A 194 -4.05 -3.73 -16.30
N PRO A 195 -4.91 -2.72 -16.50
CA PRO A 195 -5.91 -2.32 -15.50
C PRO A 195 -7.05 -3.34 -15.26
N ASP A 196 -7.15 -4.38 -16.07
CA ASP A 196 -8.29 -5.33 -16.13
C ASP A 196 -8.70 -5.90 -14.77
N SER A 197 -7.72 -6.24 -13.92
CA SER A 197 -7.96 -6.78 -12.58
C SER A 197 -8.60 -5.77 -11.62
N LEU A 198 -8.40 -4.47 -11.85
CA LEU A 198 -8.97 -3.37 -11.06
C LEU A 198 -10.35 -2.94 -11.54
N VAL A 199 -10.73 -3.19 -12.80
CA VAL A 199 -12.04 -2.81 -13.36
C VAL A 199 -13.21 -3.30 -12.49
N PRO A 200 -13.32 -4.60 -12.15
CA PRO A 200 -14.42 -5.06 -11.31
C PRO A 200 -14.37 -4.49 -9.89
N VAL A 201 -13.17 -4.17 -9.38
CA VAL A 201 -12.99 -3.55 -8.06
C VAL A 201 -13.54 -2.12 -8.08
N PHE A 202 -13.09 -1.27 -9.01
CA PHE A 202 -13.57 0.12 -9.12
C PHE A 202 -15.06 0.18 -9.41
N ARG A 203 -15.58 -0.69 -10.26
CA ARG A 203 -17.02 -0.84 -10.51
C ARG A 203 -17.80 -1.15 -9.23
N HIS A 204 -17.28 -2.04 -8.38
CA HIS A 204 -17.93 -2.48 -7.15
C HIS A 204 -17.94 -1.40 -6.07
N ILE A 205 -16.82 -0.69 -5.90
CA ILE A 205 -16.68 0.37 -4.89
C ILE A 205 -17.30 1.70 -5.34
N ALA A 206 -17.59 1.90 -6.63
CA ALA A 206 -18.30 3.08 -7.11
C ALA A 206 -19.72 3.13 -6.53
N VAL A 207 -20.07 4.18 -5.81
CA VAL A 207 -21.41 4.39 -5.23
C VAL A 207 -21.96 5.69 -5.79
N GLU A 208 -23.21 5.73 -6.22
CA GLU A 208 -23.82 6.99 -6.64
C GLU A 208 -23.88 7.95 -5.46
N ARG A 209 -23.51 9.21 -5.68
CA ARG A 209 -23.78 10.27 -4.72
C ARG A 209 -25.28 10.42 -4.61
N THR A 210 -25.84 10.11 -3.45
CA THR A 210 -27.24 10.42 -3.18
C THR A 210 -27.39 11.95 -3.16
N SER A 211 -28.17 12.47 -4.11
CA SER A 211 -28.57 13.87 -4.13
C SER A 211 -29.52 14.15 -2.96
N THR A 212 -29.01 14.34 -1.74
CA THR A 212 -29.72 15.06 -0.65
C THR A 212 -28.88 15.20 0.64
N THR A 213 -28.81 16.46 1.08
CA THR A 213 -28.60 16.96 2.46
C THR A 213 -27.17 17.27 2.92
N THR A 214 -26.99 18.55 3.25
CA THR A 214 -26.03 19.20 4.16
C THR A 214 -25.27 18.25 5.10
N PRO A 215 -23.96 18.44 5.36
CA PRO A 215 -23.12 17.47 6.06
C PRO A 215 -23.56 17.25 7.52
N GLY A 216 -24.48 16.33 7.72
CA GLY A 216 -24.65 15.61 8.96
C GLY A 216 -23.61 14.50 9.00
N VAL A 217 -22.76 14.52 10.01
CA VAL A 217 -21.76 13.49 10.27
C VAL A 217 -22.48 12.14 10.37
N ASP A 218 -22.34 11.27 9.37
CA ASP A 218 -22.73 9.87 9.46
C ASP A 218 -21.64 9.10 10.22
N PRO A 219 -21.90 8.62 11.45
CA PRO A 219 -20.93 7.85 12.23
C PRO A 219 -20.52 6.53 11.56
N ALA A 220 -21.35 6.00 10.65
CA ALA A 220 -21.06 4.76 9.95
C ALA A 220 -20.06 4.95 8.79
N ALA A 221 -20.05 6.13 8.15
CA ALA A 221 -19.04 6.49 7.15
C ALA A 221 -17.65 6.68 7.80
N LEU A 222 -17.60 7.14 9.06
CA LEU A 222 -16.38 7.31 9.84
C LEU A 222 -15.67 5.99 10.17
N ALA A 223 -16.39 4.87 10.25
CA ALA A 223 -15.81 3.54 10.49
C ALA A 223 -15.22 2.91 9.22
N ARG A 224 -15.55 3.43 8.03
CA ARG A 224 -15.05 2.95 6.71
C ARG A 224 -13.86 3.74 6.19
N SER A 225 -13.11 4.38 7.10
CA SER A 225 -11.92 5.14 6.73
C SER A 225 -11.00 4.26 5.85
N PRO A 226 -10.54 4.76 4.67
CA PRO A 226 -9.67 4.02 3.76
C PRO A 226 -8.35 3.56 4.41
N LEU A 227 -8.05 4.08 5.62
CA LEU A 227 -6.98 3.65 6.50
C LEU A 227 -7.09 2.18 6.90
N SER A 228 -8.28 1.69 7.26
CA SER A 228 -8.43 0.29 7.71
C SER A 228 -8.06 -0.72 6.61
N ALA A 229 -8.21 -0.32 5.34
CA ALA A 229 -7.89 -1.19 4.21
C ALA A 229 -6.42 -1.13 3.77
N SER A 230 -5.64 -0.19 4.29
CA SER A 230 -4.24 0.03 3.89
C SER A 230 -3.22 -0.49 4.93
N TYR A 231 -3.68 -0.96 6.09
CA TYR A 231 -2.79 -1.55 7.10
C TYR A 231 -2.78 -3.07 7.02
N PRO A 232 -1.64 -3.72 6.71
CA PRO A 232 -1.46 -5.11 7.05
C PRO A 232 -1.51 -5.27 8.58
N LYS A 233 -2.24 -6.27 9.08
CA LYS A 233 -2.13 -6.67 10.49
C LYS A 233 -0.68 -7.08 10.75
N ALA A 234 -0.11 -6.60 11.86
CA ALA A 234 1.19 -7.05 12.32
C ALA A 234 1.23 -8.59 12.37
N PRO A 235 2.30 -9.24 11.91
CA PRO A 235 2.44 -10.67 12.10
C PRO A 235 2.43 -10.94 13.60
N GLY A 236 1.46 -11.76 14.05
CA GLY A 236 1.46 -12.28 15.40
C GLY A 236 2.80 -12.96 15.66
N ARG A 237 3.40 -12.66 16.81
CA ARG A 237 4.67 -13.25 17.29
C ARG A 237 4.82 -14.71 16.85
N SER A 238 5.74 -14.97 15.94
CA SER A 238 6.32 -16.30 15.78
C SER A 238 7.03 -16.61 17.10
N ALA A 239 6.52 -17.62 17.81
CA ALA A 239 7.21 -18.18 18.97
C ALA A 239 8.59 -18.73 18.55
N PRO A 240 9.58 -18.77 19.46
CA PRO A 240 10.91 -19.24 19.12
C PRO A 240 10.84 -20.71 18.70
N THR A 241 11.43 -21.03 17.56
CA THR A 241 11.68 -22.40 17.10
C THR A 241 12.49 -23.14 18.17
N GLY A 242 11.83 -24.05 18.87
CA GLY A 242 12.49 -25.01 19.75
C GLY A 242 13.45 -25.90 18.94
N GLN A 243 14.65 -26.09 19.47
CA GLN A 243 15.64 -27.07 19.02
C GLN A 243 14.97 -28.43 18.85
N GLN A 244 14.93 -28.95 17.62
CA GLN A 244 14.57 -30.34 17.36
C GLN A 244 15.82 -31.22 17.50
N SER A 245 15.78 -32.12 18.48
CA SER A 245 16.70 -33.26 18.60
C SER A 245 16.52 -34.22 17.41
N PRO A 246 17.56 -34.98 17.00
CA PRO A 246 17.47 -35.85 15.84
C PRO A 246 16.60 -37.09 16.11
N PRO A 247 15.93 -37.65 15.08
CA PRO A 247 14.99 -38.74 15.25
C PRO A 247 15.70 -40.07 15.57
N ARG A 248 15.19 -40.78 16.59
CA ARG A 248 15.48 -42.19 16.87
C ARG A 248 14.87 -43.06 15.77
N GLY A 249 15.68 -43.91 15.15
CA GLY A 249 15.25 -44.90 14.17
C GLY A 249 14.39 -46.03 14.79
N PRO A 250 13.55 -46.71 13.99
CA PRO A 250 12.62 -47.71 14.48
C PRO A 250 13.32 -49.03 14.86
N ALA A 251 12.89 -49.59 15.99
CA ALA A 251 13.30 -50.88 16.51
C ALA A 251 12.84 -52.05 15.61
N ARG A 252 13.72 -53.01 15.37
CA ARG A 252 13.39 -54.31 14.76
C ARG A 252 13.29 -55.41 15.83
N PRO A 253 12.33 -56.35 15.73
CA PRO A 253 12.15 -57.40 16.72
C PRO A 253 13.08 -58.61 16.45
N GLY A 254 13.41 -59.31 17.54
CA GLY A 254 14.48 -60.31 17.60
C GLY A 254 14.24 -61.62 16.87
N ARG A 255 15.36 -62.34 16.69
CA ARG A 255 15.43 -63.80 16.55
C ARG A 255 16.58 -64.29 17.42
N GLY A 256 16.25 -65.17 18.37
CA GLY A 256 17.23 -65.91 19.16
C GLY A 256 17.73 -67.16 18.45
N TYR A 257 18.88 -67.64 18.91
CA TYR A 257 19.47 -68.99 18.99
C TYR A 257 20.94 -68.67 19.36
N GLY A 258 21.56 -69.11 20.44
CA GLY A 258 21.58 -70.43 21.06
C GLY A 258 23.05 -70.83 21.20
N THR A 259 23.53 -70.93 22.45
CA THR A 259 24.62 -71.78 22.96
C THR A 259 26.06 -71.65 22.42
N ASN A 260 26.97 -71.17 23.26
CA ASN A 260 28.10 -71.93 23.87
C ASN A 260 29.24 -70.97 24.27
N GLY A 261 29.61 -70.96 25.56
CA GLY A 261 30.90 -70.45 26.04
C GLY A 261 32.01 -71.50 25.88
N PRO A 262 33.13 -71.42 26.62
CA PRO A 262 33.69 -70.30 27.38
C PRO A 262 35.19 -70.05 27.04
N GLY A 263 35.80 -69.03 27.63
CA GLY A 263 37.19 -69.17 28.11
C GLY A 263 38.21 -68.10 27.75
N VAL A 264 38.66 -67.41 28.81
CA VAL A 264 40.06 -67.14 29.20
C VAL A 264 40.98 -66.38 28.24
N GLY A 265 41.51 -65.25 28.73
CA GLY A 265 42.97 -65.10 28.75
C GLY A 265 43.54 -63.74 28.34
N ARG A 266 43.84 -62.94 29.37
CA ARG A 266 44.83 -61.84 29.45
C ARG A 266 44.58 -60.55 28.67
#